data_AF-A0A7K1W5T5-F1
#
_entry.id   AF-A0A7K1W5T5-F1
#
_cell.length_a   1.000
_cell.length_b   1.000
_cell.length_c   1.000
_cell.angle_alpha   90.00
_cell.angle_beta   90.00
_cell.angle_gamma   90.00
#
_symmetry.space_group_name_H-M   'P 1'
#
loop_
_entity.id
_entity.type
_entity.pdbx_description
1 polymer ?
#
loop_
_entity_poly.entity_id
_entity_poly.type
_entity_poly.pdbx_seq_one_letter_code
_entity_poly.pdbx_strand_id
1 'polypeptide(L)'
;MDVSNGSTQSLAALLADGTGTLAAVVFPIAALAVVGLLIGGFVLGKRKKDTELPPPLPGEQPKQPEGRTHIDAHDHHASNRFPDDGSALNPHQLDGHGNEPLPPQQDEPRTDTDR
;
A
#
# COMPACT_ATOMS: atom_id res chain seq x y z
N MET A 1 -62.94 0.43 -2.15
CA MET A 1 -62.60 -0.98 -1.85
C MET A 1 -61.08 -1.02 -1.76
N ASP A 2 -60.55 -1.05 -0.55
CA ASP A 2 -59.11 -0.89 -0.28
C ASP A 2 -58.42 -2.25 -0.36
N VAL A 3 -57.86 -2.55 -1.52
CA VAL A 3 -57.26 -3.87 -1.86
C VAL A 3 -55.81 -4.00 -1.42
N SER A 4 -55.16 -2.90 -1.02
CA SER A 4 -53.75 -2.87 -0.67
C SER A 4 -53.47 -3.40 0.74
N ASN A 5 -54.44 -3.30 1.64
CA ASN A 5 -54.29 -3.77 3.03
C ASN A 5 -54.41 -5.30 3.18
N GLY A 6 -55.09 -5.99 2.26
CA GLY A 6 -55.22 -7.44 2.31
C GLY A 6 -53.95 -8.20 1.92
N SER A 7 -53.11 -7.61 1.05
CA SER A 7 -51.86 -8.24 0.60
C SER A 7 -50.78 -8.22 1.68
N THR A 8 -50.63 -7.10 2.39
CA THR A 8 -49.69 -6.98 3.52
C THR A 8 -50.09 -7.85 4.70
N GLN A 9 -51.40 -7.99 4.96
CA GLN A 9 -51.93 -8.89 5.99
C GLN A 9 -51.73 -10.37 5.62
N SER A 10 -51.89 -10.73 4.34
CA SER A 10 -51.62 -12.10 3.87
C SER A 10 -50.14 -12.45 3.88
N LEU A 11 -49.27 -11.48 3.54
CA LEU A 11 -47.82 -11.63 3.65
C LEU A 11 -47.40 -11.79 5.11
N ALA A 12 -47.91 -10.93 5.99
CA ALA A 12 -47.64 -11.00 7.44
C ALA A 12 -48.11 -12.33 8.04
N ALA A 13 -49.28 -12.83 7.64
CA ALA A 13 -49.79 -14.14 8.06
C ALA A 13 -48.88 -15.27 7.56
N LEU A 14 -48.42 -15.24 6.31
CA LEU A 14 -47.50 -16.24 5.75
C LEU A 14 -46.11 -16.24 6.44
N LEU A 15 -45.62 -15.06 6.84
CA LEU A 15 -44.40 -14.94 7.65
C LEU A 15 -44.62 -15.46 9.09
N ALA A 16 -45.82 -15.27 9.64
CA ALA A 16 -46.19 -15.71 10.99
C ALA A 16 -46.49 -17.22 11.10
N ASP A 17 -46.98 -17.86 10.03
CA ASP A 17 -47.54 -19.23 10.07
C ASP A 17 -46.50 -20.36 9.91
N GLY A 18 -45.24 -20.07 9.58
CA GLY A 18 -44.23 -21.16 9.50
C GLY A 18 -42.80 -20.77 9.18
N THR A 19 -42.55 -19.56 8.65
CA THR A 19 -41.19 -19.11 8.33
C THR A 19 -40.52 -18.33 9.47
N GLY A 20 -41.30 -17.73 10.38
CA GLY A 20 -40.78 -16.93 11.49
C GLY A 20 -39.91 -17.68 12.50
N THR A 21 -40.23 -18.94 12.83
CA THR A 21 -39.46 -19.74 13.82
C THR A 21 -38.15 -20.26 13.26
N LEU A 22 -38.15 -20.75 12.01
CA LEU A 22 -36.93 -21.15 11.31
C LEU A 22 -36.01 -19.93 11.06
N ALA A 23 -36.57 -18.78 10.67
CA ALA A 23 -35.80 -17.55 10.54
C ALA A 23 -35.22 -17.10 11.89
N ALA A 24 -35.99 -17.17 12.98
CA ALA A 24 -35.51 -16.77 14.31
C ALA A 24 -34.31 -17.60 14.80
N VAL A 25 -34.15 -18.84 14.32
CA VAL A 25 -33.01 -19.70 14.69
C VAL A 25 -31.87 -19.62 13.67
N VAL A 26 -32.17 -19.66 12.37
CA VAL A 26 -31.15 -19.69 11.32
C VAL A 26 -30.45 -18.34 11.19
N PHE A 27 -31.17 -17.23 11.34
CA PHE A 27 -30.60 -15.89 11.19
C PHE A 27 -29.51 -15.56 12.21
N PRO A 28 -29.68 -15.79 13.54
CA PRO A 28 -28.59 -15.55 14.48
C PRO A 28 -27.42 -16.51 14.27
N ILE A 29 -27.66 -17.77 13.87
CA ILE A 29 -26.58 -18.70 13.54
C ILE A 29 -25.77 -18.20 12.33
N ALA A 30 -26.45 -17.76 11.28
CA ALA A 30 -25.80 -17.19 10.10
C ALA A 30 -25.03 -15.91 10.45
N ALA A 31 -25.60 -15.02 11.26
CA ALA A 31 -24.92 -13.83 11.74
C ALA A 31 -23.65 -14.17 12.53
N LEU A 32 -23.72 -15.12 13.45
CA LEU A 32 -22.56 -15.61 14.21
C LEU A 32 -21.51 -16.27 13.31
N ALA A 33 -21.94 -17.03 12.29
CA ALA A 33 -21.03 -17.63 11.33
C ALA A 33 -20.26 -16.56 10.52
N VAL A 34 -20.95 -15.52 10.06
CA VAL A 34 -20.31 -14.39 9.36
C VAL A 34 -19.33 -13.66 10.28
N VAL A 35 -19.74 -13.33 11.51
CA VAL A 35 -18.85 -12.69 12.50
C VAL A 35 -17.63 -13.56 12.79
N GLY A 36 -17.83 -14.87 13.00
CA GLY A 36 -16.75 -15.83 13.21
C GLY A 36 -15.79 -15.92 12.02
N LEU A 37 -16.30 -15.89 10.79
CA LEU A 37 -15.49 -15.87 9.58
C LEU A 37 -14.62 -14.61 9.50
N LEU A 38 -15.18 -13.44 9.80
CA LEU A 38 -14.46 -12.16 9.78
C LEU A 38 -13.36 -12.12 10.84
N ILE A 39 -13.66 -12.54 12.07
CA ILE A 39 -12.68 -12.62 13.15
C ILE A 39 -11.59 -13.64 12.81
N GLY A 40 -11.98 -14.83 12.33
CA GLY A 40 -11.05 -15.89 11.94
C GLY A 40 -10.09 -15.44 10.84
N GLY A 41 -10.61 -14.78 9.79
CA GLY A 41 -9.80 -14.21 8.73
C GLY A 41 -8.82 -13.15 9.23
N PHE A 42 -9.27 -12.25 10.11
CA PHE A 42 -8.41 -11.24 10.73
C PHE A 42 -7.28 -11.86 11.57
N VAL A 43 -7.60 -12.84 12.43
CA VAL A 43 -6.62 -13.52 13.29
C VAL A 43 -5.63 -14.32 12.46
N LEU A 44 -6.07 -15.00 11.39
CA LEU A 44 -5.19 -15.73 10.49
C LEU A 44 -4.23 -14.79 9.75
N GLY A 45 -4.72 -13.63 9.29
CA GLY A 45 -3.90 -12.58 8.68
C GLY A 45 -2.87 -12.02 9.65
N LYS A 46 -3.28 -11.75 10.90
CA LYS A 46 -2.36 -11.31 11.96
C LYS A 46 -1.27 -12.35 12.23
N ARG A 47 -1.62 -13.63 12.43
CA ARG A 47 -0.64 -14.71 12.69
C ARG A 47 0.38 -14.85 11.57
N LYS A 48 -0.05 -14.69 10.30
CA LYS A 48 0.85 -14.71 9.16
C LYS A 48 1.87 -13.56 9.22
N LYS A 49 1.43 -12.36 9.58
CA LYS A 49 2.30 -11.19 9.75
C LYS A 49 3.22 -11.31 10.97
N ASP A 50 2.76 -11.94 12.05
CA ASP A 50 3.59 -12.20 13.24
C ASP A 50 4.69 -13.27 12.98
N THR A 51 4.64 -13.98 11.83
CA THR A 51 5.70 -14.90 11.38
C THR A 51 6.81 -14.16 10.63
N GLU A 52 6.56 -12.92 10.20
CA GLU A 52 7.60 -12.07 9.61
C GLU A 52 8.51 -11.56 10.73
N LEU A 53 9.81 -11.40 10.41
CA LEU A 53 10.75 -10.78 11.34
C LEU A 53 10.24 -9.38 11.70
N PRO A 54 10.27 -8.99 12.98
CA PRO A 54 9.91 -7.64 13.37
C PRO A 54 10.81 -6.65 12.61
N PRO A 55 10.29 -5.46 12.28
CA PRO A 55 11.12 -4.39 11.72
C PRO A 55 12.35 -4.18 12.59
N PRO A 56 13.54 -3.98 11.99
CA PRO A 56 14.77 -3.83 12.73
C PRO A 56 14.64 -2.68 13.73
N LEU A 57 15.15 -2.88 14.94
CA LEU A 57 15.15 -1.84 15.95
C LEU A 57 16.04 -0.67 15.49
N PRO A 58 15.76 0.57 15.92
CA PRO A 58 16.61 1.72 15.60
C PRO A 58 18.08 1.52 15.99
N GLY A 59 18.35 0.77 17.07
CA GLY A 59 19.70 0.41 17.51
C GLY A 59 20.34 -0.75 16.74
N GLU A 60 19.57 -1.48 15.94
CA GLU A 60 20.06 -2.48 14.98
C GLU A 60 20.42 -1.85 13.63
N GLN A 61 20.22 -0.53 13.47
CA GLN A 61 20.72 0.16 12.31
C GLN A 61 22.24 0.01 12.22
N PRO A 62 22.78 -0.26 11.02
CA PRO A 62 24.21 -0.28 10.79
C PRO A 62 24.84 0.99 11.34
N LYS A 63 25.88 0.85 12.17
CA LYS A 63 26.65 2.00 12.63
C LYS A 63 27.30 2.66 11.43
N GLN A 64 27.30 4.00 11.43
CA GLN A 64 28.02 4.76 10.42
C GLN A 64 29.50 4.30 10.43
N PRO A 65 30.06 3.89 9.28
CA PRO A 65 31.46 3.47 9.21
C PRO A 65 32.39 4.64 9.57
N GLU A 66 33.56 4.33 10.15
CA GLU A 66 34.54 5.32 10.63
C GLU A 66 35.14 6.22 9.51
N GLY A 67 34.93 5.86 8.25
CA GLY A 67 35.36 6.65 7.10
C GLY A 67 34.30 6.69 5.99
N ARG A 68 34.41 7.69 5.10
CA ARG A 68 33.67 7.71 3.83
C ARG A 68 34.11 6.51 2.99
N THR A 69 33.24 5.50 2.87
CA THR A 69 33.35 4.46 1.82
C THR A 69 32.74 4.91 0.49
N HIS A 70 32.19 6.12 0.45
CA HIS A 70 31.68 6.77 -0.74
C HIS A 70 32.82 7.51 -1.46
N ILE A 71 33.05 7.15 -2.72
CA ILE A 71 33.78 7.99 -3.68
C ILE A 71 32.89 9.20 -3.92
N ASP A 72 33.36 10.43 -3.68
CA ASP A 72 32.69 11.66 -4.15
C ASP A 72 32.74 11.71 -5.70
N ALA A 73 32.08 10.76 -6.34
CA ALA A 73 31.73 10.88 -7.74
C ALA A 73 30.73 12.03 -7.81
N HIS A 74 31.19 13.17 -8.31
CA HIS A 74 30.26 14.10 -8.92
C HIS A 74 29.70 13.36 -10.12
N ASP A 75 28.59 12.65 -9.92
CA ASP A 75 27.83 12.17 -11.06
C ASP A 75 27.55 13.41 -11.91
N HIS A 76 27.93 13.32 -13.19
CA HIS A 76 27.53 14.28 -14.21
C HIS A 76 26.03 14.11 -14.45
N HIS A 77 25.22 14.39 -13.42
CA HIS A 77 23.80 14.51 -13.56
C HIS A 77 23.55 15.67 -14.53
N ALA A 78 22.64 15.46 -15.50
CA ALA A 78 22.10 16.56 -16.28
C ALA A 78 21.65 17.67 -15.33
N SER A 79 21.90 18.92 -15.73
CA SER A 79 21.73 20.10 -14.87
C SER A 79 20.49 19.98 -14.00
N ASN A 80 20.68 19.85 -12.68
CA ASN A 80 19.60 19.74 -11.69
C ASN A 80 18.90 21.10 -11.48
N ARG A 81 18.64 21.81 -12.58
CA ARG A 81 18.08 23.15 -12.61
C ARG A 81 16.59 23.02 -12.86
N PHE A 82 15.82 23.31 -11.82
CA PHE A 82 14.38 23.48 -11.94
C PHE A 82 14.06 24.67 -12.85
N PRO A 83 12.91 24.69 -13.52
CA PRO A 83 12.43 25.85 -14.25
C PRO A 83 12.48 27.12 -13.37
N ASP A 84 13.09 28.18 -13.89
CA ASP A 84 13.22 29.46 -13.16
C ASP A 84 11.85 30.18 -12.97
N ASP A 85 10.78 29.66 -13.58
CA ASP A 85 9.41 30.18 -13.50
C ASP A 85 8.66 29.73 -12.23
N GLY A 86 9.26 28.86 -11.41
CA GLY A 86 8.68 28.37 -10.16
C GLY A 86 7.48 27.44 -10.35
N SER A 87 7.21 26.99 -11.57
CA SER A 87 6.14 26.03 -11.83
C SER A 87 6.54 24.64 -11.31
N ALA A 88 5.61 23.98 -10.61
CA ALA A 88 5.80 22.60 -10.20
C ALA A 88 5.68 21.69 -11.44
N LEU A 89 6.71 20.89 -11.70
CA LEU A 89 6.67 19.88 -12.75
C LEU A 89 5.81 18.69 -12.31
N ASN A 90 4.84 18.31 -13.13
CA ASN A 90 4.11 17.06 -12.95
C ASN A 90 4.99 15.87 -13.34
N PRO A 91 4.68 14.64 -12.88
CA PRO A 91 5.53 13.47 -13.12
C PRO A 91 5.86 13.17 -14.58
N HIS A 92 4.95 13.49 -15.51
CA HIS A 92 5.14 13.31 -16.96
C HIS A 92 5.86 14.48 -17.64
N GLN A 93 6.21 15.52 -16.88
CA GLN A 93 6.96 16.70 -17.33
C GLN A 93 8.42 16.65 -16.84
N LEU A 94 8.80 15.58 -16.13
CA LEU A 94 10.16 15.27 -15.69
C LEU A 94 10.93 14.51 -16.78
N ASP A 95 10.72 14.84 -18.05
CA ASP A 95 11.36 14.16 -19.19
C ASP A 95 12.89 14.18 -19.03
N GLY A 96 13.48 13.03 -18.71
CA GLY A 96 14.92 12.85 -18.51
C GLY A 96 15.40 12.88 -17.04
N HIS A 97 14.63 13.39 -16.09
CA HIS A 97 15.11 13.67 -14.72
C HIS A 97 15.07 12.49 -13.72
N GLY A 98 15.34 11.27 -14.17
CA GLY A 98 15.39 10.12 -13.25
C GLY A 98 15.88 8.79 -13.80
N ASN A 99 15.98 8.64 -15.13
CA ASN A 99 16.47 7.42 -15.79
C ASN A 99 17.45 7.71 -16.95
N GLU A 100 18.04 8.91 -16.98
CA GLU A 100 19.03 9.22 -18.02
C GLU A 100 20.26 8.30 -17.87
N PRO A 101 20.71 7.66 -18.96
CA PRO A 101 22.00 7.01 -18.98
C PRO A 101 23.08 8.02 -18.63
N LEU A 102 23.94 7.68 -17.67
CA LEU A 102 25.12 8.48 -17.35
C LEU A 102 25.89 8.80 -18.64
N PRO A 103 26.25 10.06 -18.89
CA PRO A 103 27.08 10.40 -20.05
C PRO A 103 28.38 9.58 -19.98
N PRO A 104 28.90 9.10 -21.13
CA PRO A 104 30.12 8.32 -21.15
C PRO A 104 31.25 9.11 -20.48
N GLN A 105 31.92 8.45 -19.53
CA GLN A 105 33.02 9.02 -18.77
C GLN A 105 34.12 9.45 -19.76
N GLN A 106 34.37 10.75 -19.85
CA GLN A 106 35.52 11.26 -20.59
C GLN A 106 36.72 11.09 -19.68
N ASP A 107 37.55 10.08 -19.97
CA ASP A 107 38.85 9.93 -19.32
C ASP A 107 39.66 11.21 -19.60
N GLU A 108 39.79 12.09 -18.62
CA GLU A 108 40.76 13.19 -18.72
C GLU A 108 42.15 12.56 -18.92
N PRO A 109 42.91 12.98 -19.96
CA PRO A 109 44.24 12.47 -20.18
C PRO A 109 45.10 12.83 -18.96
N ARG A 110 45.60 11.80 -18.28
CA ARG A 110 46.57 11.92 -17.19
C ARG A 110 47.77 12.70 -17.72
N THR A 111 47.82 14.00 -17.45
CA THR A 111 48.99 14.82 -17.76
C THR A 111 50.09 14.40 -16.78
N ASP A 112 50.98 13.54 -17.26
CA ASP A 112 52.22 13.17 -16.58
C ASP A 112 53.16 14.38 -16.61
N THR A 113 53.03 15.27 -15.63
CA THR A 113 54.02 16.31 -15.33
C THR A 113 54.50 16.14 -13.90
N ASP A 114 55.42 15.19 -13.70
CA ASP A 114 56.45 15.30 -12.66
C ASP A 114 57.73 14.57 -13.12
N ARG A 115 58.70 15.34 -13.62
CA ARG A 115 60.08 14.89 -13.87
C ARG A 115 61.07 16.00 -13.55
#